data_AF-A0AAQ2QAK2-F1
#
_entry.id   AF-A0AAQ2QAK2-F1
#
_cell.length_a   1.000
_cell.length_b   1.000
_cell.length_c   1.000
_cell.angle_alpha   90.00
_cell.angle_beta   90.00
_cell.angle_gamma   90.00
#
_symmetry.space_group_name_H-M   'P 1'
#
loop_
_entity.id
_entity.type
_entity.pdbx_description
1 polymer ?
#
loop_
_entity_poly.entity_id
_entity_poly.type
_entity_poly.pdbx_seq_one_letter_code
_entity_poly.pdbx_strand_id
1 'polypeptide(L)'
;MIFSTQVFAYTGATADFTKLVFNGAMAESVVESFNGVDAKKQQCVSDILKPILDELAVKHIDGFLTEHERQLMDDFFDTPLGQEMFKELRAGNGDFIRFINLDEYDKADYAQYMTVFAKYNDGGDIGKTWFANDELLRAMFESVPKCDLLNLKE
;
A
#
# COMPACT_ATOMS: atom_id res chain seq x y z
N MET A 1 25.59 15.04 -20.02
CA MET A 1 25.69 14.02 -18.96
C MET A 1 24.29 13.84 -18.39
N ILE A 2 23.64 12.72 -18.68
CA ILE A 2 22.36 12.37 -18.06
C ILE A 2 22.74 11.75 -16.72
N PHE A 3 22.50 12.46 -15.62
CA PHE A 3 22.58 11.88 -14.28
C PHE A 3 21.44 10.87 -14.17
N SER A 4 21.72 9.62 -14.52
CA SER A 4 20.94 8.48 -14.06
C SER A 4 21.18 8.38 -12.56
N THR A 5 20.47 9.19 -11.76
CA THR A 5 20.21 8.84 -10.38
C THR A 5 19.34 7.60 -10.44
N GLN A 6 19.97 6.43 -10.44
CA GLN A 6 19.31 5.25 -9.92
C GLN A 6 19.06 5.60 -8.45
N VAL A 7 17.90 6.21 -8.20
CA VAL A 7 17.32 6.25 -6.87
C VAL A 7 17.18 4.78 -6.53
N PHE A 8 18.06 4.26 -5.68
CA PHE A 8 17.87 2.94 -5.11
C PHE A 8 16.53 3.04 -4.40
N ALA A 9 15.48 2.48 -5.02
CA ALA A 9 14.15 2.48 -4.45
C ALA A 9 14.28 1.89 -3.05
N TYR A 10 13.80 2.60 -2.04
CA TYR A 10 13.95 2.17 -0.66
C TYR A 10 13.38 0.76 -0.48
N THR A 11 14.21 -0.15 0.05
CA THR A 11 13.86 -1.54 0.34
C THR A 11 13.94 -1.77 1.84
N GLY A 12 12.79 -1.76 2.51
CA GLY A 12 12.66 -2.01 3.94
C GLY A 12 11.27 -2.57 4.26
N ALA A 13 11.07 -3.06 5.48
CA ALA A 13 9.79 -3.58 5.93
C ALA A 13 8.67 -2.52 5.80
N THR A 14 8.99 -1.24 5.99
CA THR A 14 8.06 -0.13 5.77
C THR A 14 7.62 -0.04 4.31
N ALA A 15 8.53 -0.24 3.35
CA ALA A 15 8.18 -0.30 1.93
C ALA A 15 7.24 -1.46 1.64
N ASP A 16 7.55 -2.64 2.15
CA ASP A 16 6.74 -3.83 1.91
C ASP A 16 5.37 -3.75 2.58
N PHE A 17 5.30 -3.17 3.77
CA PHE A 17 4.04 -2.88 4.45
C PHE A 17 3.17 -1.92 3.64
N THR A 18 3.74 -0.79 3.20
CA THR A 18 3.02 0.21 2.41
C THR A 18 2.50 -0.38 1.09
N LYS A 19 3.31 -1.21 0.42
CA LYS A 19 2.89 -1.95 -0.78
C LYS A 19 1.72 -2.87 -0.48
N LEU A 20 1.74 -3.60 0.65
CA LEU A 20 0.63 -4.48 1.01
C LEU A 20 -0.66 -3.69 1.24
N VAL A 21 -0.58 -2.55 1.93
CA VAL A 21 -1.74 -1.65 2.12
C VAL A 21 -2.30 -1.19 0.77
N PHE A 22 -1.45 -0.68 -0.12
CA PHE A 22 -1.88 -0.14 -1.42
C PHE A 22 -2.47 -1.24 -2.31
N ASN A 23 -1.80 -2.40 -2.39
CA ASN A 23 -2.29 -3.51 -3.20
C ASN A 23 -3.58 -4.12 -2.63
N GLY A 24 -3.70 -4.25 -1.31
CA GLY A 24 -4.90 -4.75 -0.65
C GLY A 24 -6.11 -3.85 -0.91
N ALA A 25 -5.96 -2.55 -0.67
CA ALA A 25 -7.02 -1.58 -0.92
C ALA A 25 -7.42 -1.53 -2.41
N MET A 26 -6.46 -1.67 -3.34
CA MET A 26 -6.78 -1.68 -4.77
C MET A 26 -7.54 -2.94 -5.14
N ALA A 27 -7.12 -4.11 -4.65
CA ALA A 27 -7.78 -5.37 -4.94
C ALA A 27 -9.24 -5.34 -4.47
N GLU A 28 -9.51 -4.81 -3.27
CA GLU A 28 -10.88 -4.55 -2.79
C GLU A 28 -11.65 -3.63 -3.75
N SER A 29 -11.06 -2.48 -4.12
CA SER A 29 -11.69 -1.52 -5.04
C SER A 29 -12.00 -2.12 -6.41
N VAL A 30 -11.14 -2.99 -6.94
CA VAL A 30 -11.33 -3.71 -8.21
C VAL A 30 -12.47 -4.73 -8.08
N VAL A 31 -12.50 -5.50 -7.00
CA VAL A 31 -13.59 -6.46 -6.74
C VAL A 31 -14.93 -5.75 -6.63
N GLU A 32 -14.99 -4.62 -5.91
CA GLU A 32 -16.20 -3.80 -5.79
C GLU A 32 -16.63 -3.20 -7.14
N SER A 33 -15.70 -2.58 -7.86
CA SER A 33 -15.98 -1.89 -9.13
C SER A 33 -16.39 -2.86 -10.25
N PHE A 34 -15.89 -4.10 -10.22
CA PHE A 34 -16.16 -5.13 -11.21
C PHE A 34 -16.89 -6.33 -10.62
N ASN A 35 -17.78 -6.08 -9.65
CA ASN A 35 -18.59 -7.13 -9.06
C ASN A 35 -19.39 -7.90 -10.13
N GLY A 36 -19.36 -9.23 -10.08
CA GLY A 36 -19.98 -10.12 -11.07
C GLY A 36 -19.10 -10.43 -12.30
N VAL A 37 -17.92 -9.83 -12.41
CA VAL A 37 -16.91 -10.22 -13.40
C VAL A 37 -16.10 -11.42 -12.88
N ASP A 38 -15.66 -12.32 -13.78
CA ASP A 38 -14.81 -13.46 -13.43
C ASP A 38 -13.52 -13.01 -12.71
N ALA A 39 -13.15 -13.78 -11.67
CA ALA A 39 -12.01 -13.47 -10.81
C ALA A 39 -10.69 -13.36 -11.58
N LYS A 40 -10.50 -14.07 -12.70
CA LYS A 40 -9.26 -13.95 -13.50
C LYS A 40 -9.17 -12.59 -14.20
N LYS A 41 -10.30 -12.04 -14.61
CA LYS A 41 -10.34 -10.71 -15.25
C LYS A 41 -10.10 -9.61 -14.20
N GLN A 42 -10.68 -9.75 -13.00
CA GLN A 42 -10.37 -8.87 -11.87
C GLN A 42 -8.88 -8.96 -11.46
N GLN A 43 -8.30 -10.16 -11.44
CA GLN A 43 -6.88 -10.35 -11.17
C GLN A 43 -6.00 -9.69 -12.25
N CYS A 44 -6.36 -9.81 -13.53
CA CYS A 44 -5.65 -9.13 -14.62
C CYS A 44 -5.57 -7.60 -14.39
N VAL A 45 -6.66 -6.98 -13.94
CA VAL A 45 -6.67 -5.55 -13.61
C VAL A 45 -5.68 -5.27 -12.47
N SER A 46 -5.76 -6.05 -11.39
CA SER A 46 -4.86 -5.92 -10.24
C SER A 46 -3.38 -6.06 -10.64
N ASP A 47 -3.06 -7.02 -11.51
CA ASP A 47 -1.70 -7.26 -12.01
C ASP A 47 -1.15 -6.08 -12.83
N ILE A 48 -2.00 -5.40 -13.62
CA ILE A 48 -1.62 -4.21 -14.38
C ILE A 48 -1.32 -3.04 -13.45
N LEU A 49 -2.09 -2.88 -12.37
CA LEU A 49 -1.98 -1.74 -11.46
C LEU A 49 -0.85 -1.90 -10.44
N LYS A 50 -0.55 -3.14 -10.05
CA LYS A 50 0.41 -3.47 -8.99
C LYS A 50 1.78 -2.80 -9.14
N PRO A 51 2.46 -2.78 -10.30
CA PRO A 51 3.76 -2.12 -10.42
C PRO A 51 3.69 -0.62 -10.10
N ILE A 52 2.62 0.06 -10.51
CA ILE A 52 2.41 1.50 -10.27
C ILE A 52 2.18 1.74 -8.78
N LEU A 53 1.37 0.88 -8.14
CA LEU A 53 1.13 0.93 -6.69
C LEU A 53 2.41 0.69 -5.90
N ASP A 54 3.25 -0.26 -6.33
CA ASP A 54 4.51 -0.57 -5.66
C ASP A 54 5.50 0.61 -5.73
N GLU A 55 5.53 1.34 -6.85
CA GLU A 55 6.29 2.59 -6.96
C GLU A 55 5.71 3.72 -6.11
N LEU A 56 4.38 3.86 -6.08
CA LEU A 56 3.72 4.88 -5.29
C LEU A 56 3.93 4.68 -3.80
N ALA A 57 3.96 3.43 -3.34
CA ALA A 57 4.28 3.09 -1.95
C ALA A 57 5.67 3.63 -1.56
N VAL A 58 6.69 3.42 -2.41
CA VAL A 58 8.05 3.94 -2.15
C VAL A 58 8.07 5.47 -2.18
N LYS A 59 7.45 6.09 -3.19
CA LYS A 59 7.35 7.57 -3.30
C LYS A 59 6.64 8.19 -2.10
N HIS A 60 5.59 7.53 -1.60
CA HIS A 60 4.89 7.95 -0.40
C HIS A 60 5.84 7.99 0.80
N ILE A 61 6.55 6.89 1.06
CA ILE A 61 7.50 6.83 2.17
C ILE A 61 8.58 7.91 2.04
N ASP A 62 9.19 8.05 0.86
CA ASP A 62 10.24 9.05 0.62
C ASP A 62 9.74 10.50 0.79
N GLY A 63 8.45 10.75 0.54
CA GLY A 63 7.83 12.06 0.70
C GLY A 63 7.48 12.43 2.14
N PHE A 64 7.30 11.43 3.02
CA PHE A 64 6.79 11.64 4.38
C PHE A 64 7.79 11.30 5.48
N LEU A 65 8.69 10.35 5.25
CA LEU A 65 9.65 9.86 6.24
C LEU A 65 11.08 10.25 5.86
N THR A 66 11.80 10.77 6.85
CA THR A 66 13.26 10.89 6.78
C THR A 66 13.92 9.50 6.78
N GLU A 67 15.21 9.43 6.44
CA GLU A 67 15.98 8.18 6.52
C GLU A 67 15.98 7.56 7.93
N HIS A 68 16.14 8.38 8.96
CA HIS A 68 16.08 7.89 10.35
C HIS A 68 14.69 7.37 10.72
N GLU A 69 13.62 8.06 10.32
CA GLU A 69 12.25 7.62 10.55
C GLU A 69 11.92 6.34 9.80
N ARG A 70 12.46 6.14 8.59
CA ARG A 70 12.34 4.88 7.85
C ARG A 70 12.98 3.71 8.61
N GLN A 71 14.19 3.89 9.12
CA GLN A 71 14.84 2.85 9.92
C GLN A 71 14.03 2.54 11.18
N LEU A 72 13.53 3.57 11.85
CA LEU A 72 12.71 3.41 13.05
C LEU A 72 11.40 2.65 12.74
N MET A 73 10.78 2.89 11.58
CA MET A 73 9.62 2.15 11.13
C MET A 73 9.95 0.72 10.70
N ASP A 74 11.12 0.49 10.09
CA ASP A 74 11.58 -0.87 9.80
C ASP A 74 11.76 -1.68 11.09
N ASP A 75 12.37 -1.08 12.11
CA ASP A 75 12.54 -1.69 13.43
C ASP A 75 11.17 -1.94 14.11
N PHE A 76 10.19 -1.04 13.92
CA PHE A 76 8.81 -1.27 14.38
C PHE A 76 8.23 -2.54 13.77
N PHE A 77 8.45 -2.77 12.48
CA PHE A 77 7.91 -3.95 11.82
C PHE A 77 8.56 -5.27 12.27
N ASP A 78 9.72 -5.23 12.92
CA ASP A 78 10.33 -6.40 13.57
C ASP A 78 9.71 -6.73 14.94
N THR A 79 8.88 -5.85 15.50
CA THR A 79 8.17 -6.09 16.77
C THR A 79 7.01 -7.08 16.60
N PRO A 80 6.51 -7.70 17.69
CA PRO A 80 5.31 -8.56 17.64
C PRO A 80 4.10 -7.89 17.00
N LEU A 81 3.83 -6.62 17.34
CA LEU A 81 2.74 -5.84 16.75
C LEU A 81 2.97 -5.62 15.25
N GLY A 82 4.16 -5.18 14.85
CA GLY A 82 4.50 -5.00 13.44
C GLY A 82 4.31 -6.26 12.59
N GLN A 83 4.75 -7.41 13.11
CA GLN A 83 4.55 -8.71 12.46
C GLN A 83 3.09 -9.15 12.41
N GLU A 84 2.30 -8.86 13.44
CA GLU A 84 0.86 -9.09 13.46
C GLU A 84 0.15 -8.27 12.39
N MET A 85 0.50 -6.99 12.22
CA MET A 85 -0.04 -6.14 11.16
C MET A 85 0.23 -6.71 9.76
N PHE A 86 1.46 -7.19 9.52
CA PHE A 86 1.80 -7.88 8.28
C PHE A 86 0.96 -9.13 8.03
N LYS A 87 0.73 -9.91 9.08
CA LYS A 87 -0.06 -11.14 9.00
C LYS A 87 -1.52 -10.82 8.65
N GLU A 88 -2.13 -9.85 9.32
CA GLU A 88 -3.51 -9.45 9.09
C GLU A 88 -3.70 -8.86 7.69
N LEU A 89 -2.78 -8.01 7.23
CA LEU A 89 -2.81 -7.50 5.84
C LEU A 89 -2.74 -8.61 4.80
N ARG A 90 -1.83 -9.59 4.98
CA ARG A 90 -1.71 -10.73 4.06
C ARG A 90 -2.94 -11.63 4.08
N ALA A 91 -3.69 -11.64 5.18
CA ALA A 91 -4.97 -12.32 5.29
C ALA A 91 -6.13 -11.51 4.66
N GLY A 92 -5.88 -10.30 4.15
CA GLY A 92 -6.90 -9.40 3.62
C GLY A 92 -7.69 -8.66 4.69
N ASN A 93 -7.23 -8.64 5.93
CA ASN A 93 -7.90 -7.93 7.03
C ASN A 93 -7.35 -6.50 7.14
N GLY A 94 -7.63 -5.66 6.14
CA GLY A 94 -7.20 -4.26 6.12
C GLY A 94 -7.80 -3.43 7.25
N ASP A 95 -8.99 -3.80 7.72
CA ASP A 95 -9.67 -3.15 8.84
C ASP A 95 -8.93 -3.33 10.17
N PHE A 96 -8.13 -4.39 10.32
CA PHE A 96 -7.27 -4.54 11.50
C PHE A 96 -6.45 -3.28 11.74
N ILE A 97 -5.76 -2.74 10.73
CA ILE A 97 -4.92 -1.55 10.87
C ILE A 97 -5.73 -0.32 11.31
N ARG A 98 -6.98 -0.21 10.84
CA ARG A 98 -7.88 0.90 11.21
C ARG A 98 -8.37 0.81 12.65
N PHE A 99 -8.42 -0.40 13.21
CA PHE A 99 -8.98 -0.68 14.53
C PHE A 99 -7.97 -1.22 15.54
N ILE A 100 -6.67 -1.25 15.22
CA ILE A 100 -5.63 -1.64 16.17
C ILE A 100 -5.81 -0.79 17.43
N ASN A 101 -6.13 -1.47 18.53
CA ASN A 101 -6.26 -0.84 19.82
C ASN A 101 -4.86 -0.67 20.41
N LEU A 102 -4.23 0.47 20.11
CA LEU A 102 -2.90 0.81 20.59
C LEU A 102 -2.80 0.91 22.12
N ASP A 103 -3.94 0.99 22.82
CA ASP A 103 -3.99 0.99 24.29
C ASP A 103 -3.73 -0.40 24.90
N GLU A 104 -3.80 -1.48 24.10
CA GLU A 104 -3.51 -2.86 24.54
C GLU A 104 -2.01 -3.21 24.48
N TYR A 105 -1.20 -2.35 23.84
CA TYR A 105 0.25 -2.51 23.76
C TYR A 105 0.93 -1.55 24.74
N ASP A 106 2.05 -1.98 25.34
CA ASP A 106 2.75 -1.15 26.32
C ASP A 106 3.24 0.15 25.68
N LYS A 107 2.55 1.26 25.99
CA LYS A 107 2.82 2.58 25.39
C LYS A 107 4.27 3.02 25.58
N ALA A 108 4.97 2.54 26.60
CA ALA A 108 6.37 2.88 26.81
C ALA A 108 7.29 2.26 25.76
N ASP A 109 7.05 1.00 25.39
CA ASP A 109 7.89 0.25 24.44
C ASP A 109 7.69 0.72 22.99
N TYR A 110 6.50 1.24 22.67
CA TYR A 110 6.14 1.64 21.31
C TYR A 110 6.10 3.16 21.07
N ALA A 111 6.32 4.01 22.09
CA ALA A 111 6.12 5.46 22.01
C ALA A 111 6.81 6.13 20.82
N GLN A 112 8.07 5.77 20.57
CA GLN A 112 8.87 6.34 19.48
C GLN A 112 8.33 5.94 18.10
N TYR A 113 7.91 4.67 17.95
CA TYR A 113 7.34 4.14 16.73
C TYR A 113 5.99 4.77 16.43
N MET A 114 5.13 4.89 17.45
CA MET A 114 3.78 5.42 17.28
C MET A 114 3.73 6.87 16.82
N THR A 115 4.71 7.67 17.23
CA THR A 115 4.82 9.07 16.77
C THR A 115 5.10 9.12 15.27
N VAL A 116 6.01 8.29 14.77
CA VAL A 116 6.36 8.22 13.35
C VAL A 116 5.26 7.54 12.55
N PHE A 117 4.66 6.48 13.09
CA PHE A 117 3.54 5.76 12.49
C PHE A 117 2.34 6.70 12.28
N ALA A 118 1.97 7.51 13.28
CA ALA A 118 0.89 8.48 13.16
C ALA A 118 1.20 9.55 12.09
N LYS A 119 2.44 10.04 12.01
CA LYS A 119 2.86 10.98 10.94
C LYS A 119 2.71 10.36 9.55
N TYR A 120 3.15 9.10 9.40
CA TYR A 120 3.05 8.34 8.16
C TYR A 120 1.58 8.05 7.78
N ASN A 121 0.73 7.69 8.74
CA ASN A 121 -0.65 7.27 8.50
C ASN A 121 -1.67 8.42 8.42
N ASP A 122 -1.57 9.41 9.31
CA ASP A 122 -2.51 10.54 9.40
C ASP A 122 -2.04 11.76 8.59
N GLY A 123 -0.73 11.98 8.51
CA GLY A 123 -0.12 13.12 7.81
C GLY A 123 -0.03 12.92 6.30
N GLY A 124 0.08 11.67 5.86
CA GLY A 124 0.04 11.25 4.47
C GLY A 124 -1.15 10.34 4.26
N ASP A 125 -2.31 10.90 3.89
CA ASP A 125 -3.48 10.09 3.57
C ASP A 125 -3.11 9.15 2.40
N ILE A 126 -2.85 7.89 2.74
CA ILE A 126 -2.50 6.81 1.83
C ILE A 126 -3.57 6.75 0.72
N GLY A 127 -4.83 6.95 1.11
CA GLY A 127 -5.97 7.09 0.21
C GLY A 127 -5.89 8.30 -0.71
N LYS A 128 -5.33 9.44 -0.32
CA LYS A 128 -5.14 10.58 -1.26
C LYS A 128 -3.97 10.35 -2.22
N THR A 129 -2.93 9.65 -1.78
CA THR A 129 -1.67 9.50 -2.54
C THR A 129 -1.89 8.82 -3.89
N TRP A 130 -2.65 7.74 -3.91
CA TRP A 130 -2.98 7.00 -5.13
C TRP A 130 -4.16 7.61 -5.94
N PHE A 131 -5.17 8.24 -5.31
CA PHE A 131 -6.29 8.88 -6.03
C PHE A 131 -5.82 10.10 -6.85
N ALA A 132 -4.73 10.74 -6.43
CA ALA A 132 -4.12 11.86 -7.15
C ALA A 132 -3.14 11.40 -8.26
N ASN A 133 -2.96 10.10 -8.48
CA ASN A 133 -1.98 9.61 -9.45
C ASN A 133 -2.59 9.38 -10.85
N ASP A 134 -2.26 10.26 -11.78
CA ASP A 134 -2.74 10.22 -13.17
C ASP A 134 -2.34 8.94 -13.92
N GLU A 135 -1.17 8.39 -13.61
CA GLU A 135 -0.67 7.16 -14.24
C GLU A 135 -1.50 5.94 -13.81
N LEU A 136 -1.82 5.83 -12.53
CA LEU A 136 -2.68 4.80 -11.98
C LEU A 136 -4.10 4.91 -12.56
N LEU A 137 -4.65 6.12 -12.62
CA LEU A 137 -5.96 6.37 -13.22
C LEU A 137 -5.99 5.95 -14.71
N ARG A 138 -4.96 6.33 -15.47
CA ARG A 138 -4.84 5.92 -16.87
C ARG A 138 -4.71 4.40 -16.99
N ALA A 139 -3.89 3.76 -16.17
CA ALA A 139 -3.72 2.31 -16.17
C ALA A 139 -5.02 1.57 -15.83
N MET A 140 -5.84 2.12 -14.93
CA MET A 140 -7.17 1.60 -14.63
C MET A 140 -8.07 1.63 -15.88
N PHE A 141 -8.14 2.76 -16.58
CA PHE A 141 -8.91 2.84 -17.83
C PHE A 141 -8.38 1.91 -18.93
N GLU A 142 -7.07 1.79 -19.07
CA GLU A 142 -6.45 0.89 -20.05
C GLU A 142 -6.63 -0.60 -19.71
N SER A 143 -6.79 -0.93 -18.42
CA SER A 143 -7.00 -2.30 -17.97
C SER A 143 -8.35 -2.85 -18.46
N VAL A 144 -9.37 -2.00 -18.62
CA VAL A 144 -10.72 -2.40 -19.03
C VAL A 144 -10.72 -3.18 -20.36
N PRO A 145 -10.18 -2.65 -21.47
CA PRO A 145 -10.07 -3.43 -22.71
C PRO A 145 -9.00 -4.52 -22.65
N LYS A 146 -7.88 -4.32 -21.92
CA LYS A 146 -6.78 -5.31 -21.84
C LYS A 146 -7.17 -6.59 -21.10
N CYS A 147 -8.01 -6.46 -20.08
CA CYS A 147 -8.51 -7.57 -19.26
C CYS A 147 -9.89 -8.06 -19.71
N ASP A 148 -10.33 -7.63 -20.90
CA ASP A 148 -11.57 -8.09 -21.52
C ASP A 148 -12.81 -7.85 -20.66
N LEU A 149 -12.84 -6.74 -19.91
CA LEU A 149 -13.94 -6.42 -18.98
C LEU A 149 -15.23 -6.01 -19.72
N LEU A 150 -15.14 -5.63 -21.00
CA LEU A 150 -16.27 -5.19 -21.82
C LEU A 150 -16.92 -6.32 -22.62
N ASN A 151 -16.27 -7.48 -22.79
CA ASN A 151 -16.92 -8.66 -23.33
C ASN A 151 -17.69 -9.37 -22.22
N LEU A 152 -18.82 -8.77 -21.86
CA LEU A 152 -19.94 -9.40 -21.17
C LEU A 152 -20.68 -10.26 -22.21
N LYS A 153 -20.04 -11.31 -22.74
CA LYS A 153 -20.78 -12.27 -23.57
C LYS A 153 -21.58 -13.20 -22.65
N GLU A 154 -22.87 -12.88 -22.59
CA GLU A 154 -24.09 -13.71 -22.43
C GLU A 154 -23.99 -15.01 -21.64
#